data_AF-A0A534K7Z0-F1
#
_entry.id   AF-A0A534K7Z0-F1
#
_cell.length_a   1.000
_cell.length_b   1.000
_cell.length_c   1.000
_cell.angle_alpha   90.00
_cell.angle_beta   90.00
_cell.angle_gamma   90.00
#
_symmetry.space_group_name_H-M   'P 1'
#
loop_
_entity.id
_entity.type
_entity.pdbx_description
1 polymer ?
#
loop_
_entity_poly.entity_id
_entity_poly.type
_entity_poly.pdbx_seq_one_letter_code
_entity_poly.pdbx_strand_id
1 'polypeptide(L)'
;METMATKIPTALAKEVDRLVASGRYANRSEVLRVAVRALLESRASARAGGAEPPIPLRIRAFRSRLQKLAGDARYRHRWVALHGDDVIDADDDHDDLVRRILDRAEEPIDIGFATEHPGPRRIRLASPISARRS
;
A
#
# COMPACT_ATOMS: atom_id res chain seq x y z
N MET A 1 11.18 -4.72 35.73
CA MET A 1 10.76 -3.63 34.82
C MET A 1 11.98 -3.26 34.01
N GLU A 2 11.95 -3.42 32.70
CA GLU A 2 13.08 -3.08 31.85
C GLU A 2 12.99 -1.63 31.40
N THR A 3 14.12 -0.93 31.42
CA THR A 3 14.22 0.47 31.00
C THR A 3 14.89 0.52 29.64
N MET A 4 14.24 1.19 28.69
CA MET A 4 14.78 1.43 27.35
C MET A 4 14.84 2.93 27.08
N ALA A 5 15.93 3.38 26.48
CA ALA A 5 16.06 4.74 25.98
C ALA A 5 15.74 4.77 24.49
N THR A 6 14.90 5.71 24.07
CA THR A 6 14.57 5.92 22.65
C THR A 6 14.52 7.40 22.34
N LYS A 7 14.92 7.76 21.11
CA LYS A 7 14.84 9.14 20.62
C LYS A 7 13.49 9.34 19.97
N ILE A 8 12.79 10.38 20.37
CA ILE A 8 11.52 10.80 19.78
C ILE A 8 11.60 12.26 19.29
N PRO A 9 10.81 12.64 18.28
CA PRO A 9 10.72 14.04 17.87
C PRO A 9 10.34 14.95 19.05
N THR A 10 10.96 16.12 19.14
CA THR A 10 10.75 17.07 20.23
C THR A 10 9.30 17.53 20.36
N ALA A 11 8.58 17.66 19.24
CA ALA A 11 7.16 17.99 19.24
C ALA A 11 6.33 16.93 19.98
N LEU A 12 6.61 15.64 19.74
CA LEU A 12 5.94 14.54 20.41
C LEU A 12 6.27 14.49 21.90
N ALA A 13 7.52 14.74 22.28
CA ALA A 13 7.92 14.82 23.68
C ALA A 13 7.13 15.90 24.44
N LYS A 14 6.91 17.08 23.81
CA LYS A 14 6.11 18.16 24.39
C LYS A 14 4.64 17.78 24.59
N GLU A 15 4.04 17.03 23.66
CA GLU A 15 2.66 16.55 23.84
C GLU A 15 2.56 15.52 24.98
N VAL A 16 3.53 14.62 25.10
CA VAL A 16 3.61 13.69 26.25
C VAL A 16 3.73 14.46 27.56
N ASP A 17 4.53 15.53 27.60
CA ASP A 17 4.66 16.37 28.79
C ASP A 17 3.36 17.08 29.17
N ARG A 18 2.61 17.58 28.19
CA ARG A 18 1.29 18.18 28.45
C ARG A 18 0.31 17.16 29.03
N LEU A 19 0.34 15.91 28.55
CA LEU A 19 -0.50 14.85 29.06
C LEU A 19 -0.18 14.52 30.53
N VAL A 20 1.09 14.52 30.91
CA VAL A 20 1.49 14.36 32.32
C VAL A 20 1.11 15.59 33.14
N ALA A 21 1.37 16.80 32.63
CA ALA A 21 1.06 18.05 33.31
C ALA A 21 -0.44 18.26 33.56
N SER A 22 -1.30 17.67 32.73
CA SER A 22 -2.75 17.68 32.94
C SER A 22 -3.21 16.82 34.13
N GLY A 23 -2.32 16.06 34.77
CA GLY A 23 -2.63 15.17 35.88
C GLY A 23 -3.32 13.86 35.47
N ARG A 24 -3.56 13.66 34.18
CA ARG A 24 -4.21 12.45 33.64
C ARG A 24 -3.32 11.21 33.71
N TYR A 25 -2.01 11.40 33.75
CA TYR A 25 -1.01 10.32 33.84
C TYR A 25 0.06 10.70 34.85
N ALA A 26 0.53 9.73 35.63
CA ALA A 26 1.52 9.96 36.69
C ALA A 26 2.92 10.28 36.13
N ASN A 27 3.26 9.75 34.94
CA ASN A 27 4.56 10.00 34.29
C ASN A 27 4.55 9.65 32.80
N ARG A 28 5.62 10.07 32.08
CA ARG A 28 5.80 9.81 30.64
C ARG A 28 5.73 8.32 30.28
N SER A 29 6.26 7.45 31.13
CA SER A 29 6.27 6.00 30.88
C SER A 29 4.88 5.38 30.92
N GLU A 30 3.98 5.91 31.75
CA GLU A 30 2.58 5.50 31.77
C GLU A 30 1.86 5.92 30.49
N VAL A 31 2.05 7.16 30.03
CA VAL A 31 1.51 7.65 28.74
C VAL A 31 1.91 6.70 27.61
N LEU A 32 3.19 6.34 27.53
CA LEU A 32 3.70 5.46 26.49
C LEU A 32 3.12 4.05 26.59
N ARG A 33 3.01 3.47 27.79
CA ARG A 33 2.40 2.13 27.97
C ARG A 33 0.94 2.11 27.54
N VAL A 34 0.17 3.14 27.88
CA VAL A 34 -1.24 3.25 27.47
C VAL A 34 -1.36 3.41 25.96
N ALA A 35 -0.53 4.26 25.35
CA ALA A 35 -0.51 4.44 23.89
C ALA A 35 -0.11 3.16 23.15
N VAL A 36 0.91 2.44 23.62
CA VAL A 36 1.34 1.16 23.04
C VAL A 36 0.24 0.12 23.20
N ARG A 37 -0.41 0.03 24.36
CA ARG A 37 -1.53 -0.89 24.58
C ARG A 37 -2.68 -0.60 23.63
N ALA A 38 -3.11 0.66 23.50
CA ALA A 38 -4.16 1.06 22.58
C ALA A 38 -3.79 0.77 21.11
N LEU A 39 -2.52 0.94 20.73
CA LEU A 39 -2.03 0.56 19.40
C LEU A 39 -2.07 -0.95 19.17
N LEU A 40 -1.70 -1.75 20.17
CA LEU A 40 -1.77 -3.21 20.08
C LEU A 40 -3.21 -3.71 20.05
N GLU A 41 -4.10 -3.12 20.85
CA GLU A 41 -5.52 -3.43 20.88
C GLU A 41 -6.20 -3.05 19.55
N SER A 42 -5.93 -1.85 19.01
CA SER A 42 -6.46 -1.46 17.69
C SER A 42 -5.95 -2.36 16.55
N ARG A 43 -4.70 -2.83 16.62
CA ARG A 43 -4.16 -3.83 15.68
C ARG A 43 -4.77 -5.22 15.89
N ALA A 44 -5.02 -5.61 17.13
CA ALA A 44 -5.66 -6.88 17.46
C ALA A 44 -7.12 -6.87 17.00
N SER A 45 -7.86 -5.79 17.21
CA SER A 45 -9.22 -5.59 16.68
C SER A 45 -9.24 -5.49 15.16
N ALA A 46 -8.24 -4.86 14.52
CA ALA A 46 -8.10 -4.88 13.06
C ALA A 46 -7.78 -6.28 12.50
N ARG A 47 -7.13 -7.15 13.29
CA ARG A 47 -6.91 -8.57 12.95
C ARG A 47 -8.12 -9.46 13.28
N ALA A 48 -8.89 -9.13 14.31
CA ALA A 48 -10.06 -9.90 14.76
C ALA A 48 -11.36 -9.54 14.02
N GLY A 49 -11.46 -8.31 13.48
CA GLY A 49 -12.55 -7.86 12.61
C GLY A 49 -12.24 -7.96 11.12
N GLY A 50 -11.07 -8.52 10.76
CA GLY A 50 -10.61 -8.65 9.40
C GLY A 50 -11.21 -9.86 8.69
N ALA A 51 -12.49 -9.79 8.31
CA ALA A 51 -12.77 -10.24 6.96
C ALA A 51 -11.93 -9.32 6.07
N GLU A 52 -10.89 -9.86 5.45
CA GLU A 52 -10.14 -9.15 4.41
C GLU A 52 -11.19 -8.47 3.52
N PRO A 53 -11.18 -7.12 3.36
CA PRO A 53 -12.17 -6.47 2.53
C PRO A 53 -12.15 -7.19 1.19
N PRO A 54 -13.30 -7.65 0.67
CA PRO A 54 -13.33 -8.47 -0.52
C PRO A 54 -12.51 -7.76 -1.58
N ILE A 55 -11.49 -8.44 -2.10
CA ILE A 55 -10.62 -7.92 -3.16
C ILE A 55 -11.56 -7.26 -4.19
N PRO A 56 -11.45 -5.95 -4.45
CA PRO A 56 -12.33 -5.26 -5.36
C PRO A 56 -12.50 -6.06 -6.65
N LEU A 57 -13.74 -6.19 -7.17
CA LEU A 57 -14.04 -7.05 -8.32
C LEU A 57 -13.09 -6.81 -9.50
N ARG A 58 -12.71 -5.55 -9.70
CA ARG A 58 -11.69 -5.14 -10.68
C ARG A 58 -10.33 -5.80 -10.47
N ILE A 59 -9.82 -5.82 -9.24
CA ILE A 59 -8.52 -6.46 -8.91
C ILE A 59 -8.62 -7.98 -9.08
N ARG A 60 -9.78 -8.57 -8.76
CA ARG A 60 -10.01 -10.01 -8.99
C ARG A 60 -10.01 -10.35 -10.49
N ALA A 61 -10.74 -9.57 -11.30
CA ALA A 61 -10.76 -9.73 -12.75
C ALA A 61 -9.37 -9.58 -13.36
N PHE A 62 -8.63 -8.54 -12.95
CA PHE A 62 -7.26 -8.29 -13.36
C PHE A 62 -6.32 -9.48 -13.03
N ARG A 63 -6.38 -10.02 -11.81
CA ARG A 63 -5.58 -11.19 -11.42
C ARG A 63 -5.93 -12.43 -12.23
N SER A 64 -7.22 -12.70 -12.41
CA SER A 64 -7.67 -13.82 -13.25
C SER A 64 -7.21 -13.66 -14.69
N ARG A 65 -7.13 -12.43 -15.20
CA ARG A 65 -6.62 -12.15 -16.55
C ARG A 65 -5.12 -12.40 -16.68
N LEU A 66 -4.31 -11.91 -15.74
CA LEU A 66 -2.87 -12.20 -15.70
C LEU A 66 -2.57 -13.69 -15.62
N GLN A 67 -3.35 -14.43 -14.81
CA GLN A 67 -3.20 -15.89 -14.71
C GLN A 67 -3.51 -16.59 -16.03
N LYS A 68 -4.54 -16.15 -16.76
CA LYS A 68 -4.82 -16.68 -18.11
C LYS A 68 -3.69 -16.36 -19.09
N LEU A 69 -3.13 -15.16 -19.03
CA LEU A 69 -2.01 -14.75 -19.89
C LEU A 69 -0.72 -15.50 -19.58
N ALA A 70 -0.51 -15.92 -18.32
CA ALA A 70 0.63 -16.76 -17.95
C ALA A 70 0.61 -18.14 -18.63
N GLY A 71 -0.55 -18.61 -19.10
CA GLY A 71 -0.69 -19.83 -19.88
C GLY A 71 -0.28 -19.69 -21.36
N ASP A 72 -0.12 -18.46 -21.85
CA ASP A 72 0.32 -18.17 -23.22
C ASP A 72 1.83 -17.91 -23.25
N ALA A 73 2.56 -18.66 -24.09
CA ALA A 73 4.00 -18.53 -24.24
C ALA A 73 4.45 -17.10 -24.64
N ARG A 74 3.57 -16.30 -25.24
CA ARG A 74 3.85 -14.92 -25.64
C ARG A 74 3.94 -13.95 -24.47
N TYR A 75 3.20 -14.21 -23.38
CA TYR A 75 3.09 -13.29 -22.24
C TYR A 75 3.66 -13.88 -20.95
N ARG A 76 3.88 -15.20 -20.90
CA ARG A 76 4.44 -15.88 -19.75
C ARG A 76 5.78 -15.27 -19.33
N HIS A 77 5.91 -14.94 -18.05
CA HIS A 77 7.09 -14.26 -17.47
C HIS A 77 7.38 -12.87 -18.05
N ARG A 78 6.36 -12.18 -18.56
CA ARG A 78 6.46 -10.80 -19.05
C ARG A 78 5.58 -9.86 -18.25
N TRP A 79 5.97 -8.59 -18.26
CA TRP A 79 5.13 -7.48 -17.86
C TRP A 79 4.07 -7.24 -18.92
N VAL A 80 2.84 -7.03 -18.49
CA VAL A 80 1.69 -6.80 -19.37
C VAL A 80 0.91 -5.60 -18.87
N ALA A 81 0.57 -4.69 -19.79
CA ALA A 81 -0.33 -3.59 -19.56
C ALA A 81 -1.72 -3.92 -20.12
N LEU A 82 -2.75 -3.77 -19.28
CA LEU A 82 -4.14 -4.05 -19.60
C LEU A 82 -4.98 -2.78 -19.51
N HIS A 83 -5.90 -2.59 -20.44
CA HIS A 83 -7.00 -1.62 -20.32
C HIS A 83 -8.31 -2.39 -20.43
N GLY A 84 -9.02 -2.50 -19.29
CA GLY A 84 -10.10 -3.47 -19.16
C GLY A 84 -9.58 -4.91 -19.32
N ASP A 85 -10.07 -5.61 -20.35
CA ASP A 85 -9.71 -7.01 -20.64
C ASP A 85 -8.66 -7.17 -21.75
N ASP A 86 -8.30 -6.06 -22.40
CA ASP A 86 -7.44 -6.02 -23.57
C ASP A 86 -5.97 -5.78 -23.21
N VAL A 87 -5.08 -6.54 -23.85
CA VAL A 87 -3.62 -6.36 -23.75
C VAL A 87 -3.20 -5.24 -24.67
N ILE A 88 -2.65 -4.18 -24.08
CA ILE A 88 -2.20 -3.01 -24.82
C ILE A 88 -0.73 -3.12 -25.22
N ASP A 89 0.10 -3.64 -24.30
CA ASP A 89 1.54 -3.79 -24.50
C ASP A 89 2.09 -4.85 -23.52
N ALA A 90 3.24 -5.44 -23.87
CA ALA A 90 3.95 -6.39 -23.02
C ALA A 90 5.47 -6.32 -23.23
N ASP A 91 6.22 -6.40 -22.14
CA ASP A 91 7.69 -6.31 -22.15
C ASP A 91 8.34 -7.23 -21.13
N ASP A 92 9.59 -7.58 -21.33
CA ASP A 92 10.40 -8.28 -20.33
C ASP A 92 10.90 -7.28 -19.27
N ASP A 93 11.11 -6.01 -19.66
CA ASP A 93 11.52 -4.92 -18.79
C ASP A 93 10.31 -4.09 -18.30
N HIS A 94 10.19 -3.96 -16.98
CA HIS A 94 9.10 -3.23 -16.34
C HIS A 94 9.15 -1.72 -16.63
N ASP A 95 10.34 -1.13 -16.58
CA ASP A 95 10.50 0.32 -16.63
C ASP A 95 10.30 0.82 -18.05
N ASP A 96 10.73 0.04 -19.06
CA ASP A 96 10.45 0.33 -20.45
C ASP A 96 8.96 0.18 -20.80
N LEU A 97 8.27 -0.82 -20.24
CA LEU A 97 6.81 -0.93 -20.36
C LEU A 97 6.12 0.29 -19.75
N VAL A 98 6.49 0.67 -18.52
CA VAL A 98 5.88 1.82 -17.82
C VAL A 98 6.09 3.10 -18.62
N ARG A 99 7.29 3.35 -19.15
CA ARG A 99 7.57 4.52 -19.99
C ARG A 99 6.64 4.59 -21.21
N ARG A 100 6.49 3.49 -21.96
CA ARG A 100 5.61 3.47 -23.14
C ARG A 100 4.13 3.66 -22.82
N ILE A 101 3.72 3.27 -21.62
CA ILE A 101 2.33 3.32 -21.18
C ILE A 101 1.97 4.69 -20.60
N LEU A 102 2.88 5.35 -19.90
CA LEU A 102 2.65 6.68 -19.31
C LEU A 102 2.37 7.78 -20.35
N ASP A 103 2.82 7.57 -21.60
CA ASP A 103 2.57 8.51 -22.70
C ASP A 103 1.19 8.31 -23.36
N ARG A 104 0.39 7.33 -22.92
CA ARG A 104 -0.94 7.04 -23.49
C ARG A 104 -2.03 7.85 -22.79
N ALA A 105 -3.01 8.32 -23.58
CA ALA A 105 -4.18 9.02 -23.07
C ALA A 105 -5.30 8.09 -22.53
N GLU A 106 -5.08 6.78 -22.58
CA GLU A 106 -6.03 5.77 -22.13
C GLU A 106 -5.97 5.65 -20.60
N GLU A 107 -7.09 5.85 -19.92
CA GLU A 107 -7.23 5.59 -18.48
C GLU A 107 -8.51 4.79 -18.21
N PRO A 108 -8.48 3.75 -17.35
CA PRO A 108 -7.37 3.34 -16.49
C PRO A 108 -6.58 2.14 -17.04
N ILE A 109 -5.25 2.19 -16.95
CA ILE A 109 -4.34 1.10 -17.35
C ILE A 109 -3.83 0.35 -16.11
N ASP A 110 -4.01 -0.97 -16.10
CA ASP A 110 -3.54 -1.87 -15.04
C ASP A 110 -2.29 -2.63 -15.54
N ILE A 111 -1.14 -2.48 -14.86
CA ILE A 111 0.12 -3.15 -15.22
C ILE A 111 0.43 -4.28 -14.24
N GLY A 112 0.79 -5.45 -14.75
CA GLY A 112 1.15 -6.59 -13.91
C GLY A 112 2.05 -7.62 -14.61
N PHE A 113 2.66 -8.47 -13.80
CA PHE A 113 3.54 -9.52 -14.29
C PHE A 113 2.76 -10.83 -14.46
N ALA A 114 2.79 -11.41 -15.65
CA ALA A 114 2.03 -12.61 -15.97
C ALA A 114 2.72 -13.86 -15.41
N THR A 115 2.26 -14.31 -14.25
CA THR A 115 2.71 -15.54 -13.58
C THR A 115 1.53 -16.36 -13.05
N GLU A 116 1.78 -17.62 -12.73
CA GLU A 116 0.78 -18.54 -12.17
C GLU A 116 0.24 -18.08 -10.80
N HIS A 117 1.06 -17.31 -10.06
CA HIS A 117 0.75 -16.75 -8.75
C HIS A 117 1.13 -15.25 -8.70
N PRO A 118 0.29 -14.34 -9.23
CA PRO A 118 0.60 -12.91 -9.22
C PRO A 118 0.56 -12.39 -7.78
N GLY A 119 1.73 -12.06 -7.24
CA GLY A 119 1.86 -11.48 -5.90
C GLY A 119 1.26 -10.06 -5.84
N PRO A 120 0.75 -9.62 -4.68
CA PRO A 120 0.26 -8.26 -4.52
C PRO A 120 1.41 -7.24 -4.65
N ARG A 121 1.46 -6.51 -5.77
CA ARG A 121 2.31 -5.32 -5.90
C ARG A 121 1.53 -4.08 -5.51
N ARG A 122 2.03 -3.38 -4.49
CA ARG A 122 1.46 -2.11 -4.01
C ARG A 122 2.01 -0.98 -4.87
N ILE A 123 1.35 -0.67 -5.98
CA ILE A 123 1.68 0.49 -6.80
C ILE A 123 1.13 1.73 -6.07
N ARG A 124 2.02 2.53 -5.48
CA ARG A 124 1.66 3.89 -5.06
C ARG A 124 1.62 4.74 -6.33
N LEU A 125 0.43 5.04 -6.82
CA LEU A 125 0.26 6.20 -7.68
C LEU A 125 0.63 7.42 -6.84
N ALA A 126 1.63 8.19 -7.29
CA ALA A 126 1.81 9.54 -6.77
C ALA A 126 0.52 10.29 -7.09
N SER A 127 -0.10 10.90 -6.07
CA SER A 127 -1.27 11.75 -6.27
C SER A 127 -1.03 12.70 -7.45
N PRO A 128 -2.03 12.96 -8.31
CA PRO A 128 -1.87 13.93 -9.38
C PRO A 128 -1.41 15.25 -8.74
N ILE A 129 -0.28 15.77 -9.23
CA ILE A 129 0.19 17.11 -8.91
C ILE A 129 -0.94 18.03 -9.36
N SER A 130 -1.65 18.65 -8.42
CA SER A 130 -2.58 19.73 -8.74
C SER A 130 -1.80 20.81 -9.47
N ALA A 131 -1.94 20.87 -10.80
CA ALA A 131 -1.49 21.98 -11.61
C ALA A 131 -2.26 23.22 -11.15
N ARG A 132 -1.63 24.00 -10.27
CA ARG A 132 -2.09 25.30 -9.84
C ARG A 132 -1.98 26.21 -11.06
N ARG A 133 -3.11 26.46 -11.74
CA ARG A 133 -3.19 27.53 -12.73
C ARG A 133 -3.13 28.86 -11.98
N SER A 134 -2.03 29.58 -12.19
CA SER A 134 -1.93 31.04 -12.01
C SER A 134 -2.61 31.75 -13.17
#